data_AF-A0A7X6SRR5-F1
#
_entry.id   AF-A0A7X6SRR5-F1
#
_cell.length_a   1.000
_cell.length_b   1.000
_cell.length_c   1.000
_cell.angle_alpha   90.00
_cell.angle_beta   90.00
_cell.angle_gamma   90.00
#
_symmetry.space_group_name_H-M   'P 1'
#
loop_
_entity.id
_entity.type
_entity.pdbx_description
1 polymer ?
#
loop_
_entity_poly.entity_id
_entity_poly.type
_entity_poly.pdbx_seq_one_letter_code
_entity_poly.pdbx_strand_id
1 'polypeptide(L)'
;MKKITQFFCLITVLLFLGGCDKDFVEVNTDPFAINKIDPALLFAGAQRVGTHGRHESENTIVQHFVNPFNEGATKAFNFNADIDLFQTSPFSLYTGPIKAYVHILDLLEGTTTLVNLQSMVRIMKAFCFMVIVDHYGDVPYFNAGLAAIEGETAFFPEYDDDSGIYENLYTEISEAIANLNPAGDFVSADLFYGFHAYIPVNSTAVQVEKWKKLGNSLLLRLGMRYSKANPDKAQQIVSEAFNGGVMTSNDDNAFVTYDGTLYTNGANNGLIDNNPRFYYAAEPLVNQLKKTQDPRTKYLIALFANPGDPLGDENPNHNLDDMFGVPVGVEATSLGNPPYRGTR
;
A
#
# COMPACT_ATOMS: atom_id res chain seq x y z
N MET A 1 -40.86 46.80 -51.50
CA MET A 1 -40.76 45.47 -50.87
C MET A 1 -39.45 44.76 -51.22
N LYS A 2 -39.12 44.49 -52.51
CA LYS A 2 -37.87 43.81 -52.91
C LYS A 2 -36.57 44.39 -52.33
N LYS A 3 -36.44 45.72 -52.25
CA LYS A 3 -35.25 46.39 -51.67
C LYS A 3 -35.12 46.23 -50.14
N ILE A 4 -36.24 46.09 -49.43
CA ILE A 4 -36.26 45.88 -47.96
C ILE A 4 -35.87 44.42 -47.64
N THR A 5 -36.36 43.47 -48.45
CA THR A 5 -36.00 42.05 -48.32
C THR A 5 -34.51 41.82 -48.58
N GLN A 6 -33.93 42.49 -49.59
CA GLN A 6 -32.49 42.43 -49.87
C GLN A 6 -31.64 43.03 -48.74
N PHE A 7 -32.12 44.11 -48.12
CA PHE A 7 -31.44 44.74 -46.98
C PHE A 7 -31.46 43.84 -45.74
N PHE A 8 -32.60 43.17 -45.47
CA PHE A 8 -32.69 42.17 -44.41
C PHE A 8 -31.76 40.98 -44.66
N CYS A 9 -31.73 40.41 -45.87
CA CYS A 9 -30.82 39.32 -46.22
C CYS A 9 -29.34 39.70 -46.04
N LEU A 10 -28.96 40.94 -46.42
CA LEU A 10 -27.60 41.43 -46.26
C LEU A 10 -27.21 41.57 -44.77
N ILE A 11 -28.12 42.09 -43.94
CA ILE A 11 -27.93 42.20 -42.49
C ILE A 11 -27.82 40.81 -41.85
N THR A 12 -28.65 39.85 -42.27
CA THR A 12 -28.58 38.47 -41.76
C THR A 12 -27.24 37.81 -42.11
N VAL A 13 -26.73 38.00 -43.33
CA VAL A 13 -25.42 37.48 -43.74
C VAL A 13 -24.28 38.15 -42.96
N LEU A 14 -24.36 39.46 -42.71
CA LEU A 14 -23.38 40.19 -41.90
C LEU A 14 -23.39 39.76 -40.42
N LEU A 15 -24.55 39.35 -39.88
CA LEU A 15 -24.68 38.81 -38.53
C LEU A 15 -24.07 37.39 -38.40
N PHE A 16 -24.08 36.58 -39.46
CA PHE A 16 -23.44 35.26 -39.46
C PHE A 16 -21.90 35.30 -39.61
N LEU A 17 -21.34 36.40 -40.13
CA LEU A 17 -19.88 36.58 -40.22
C LEU A 17 -19.23 37.04 -38.90
N GLY A 18 -20.04 37.39 -37.90
CA GLY A 18 -19.61 37.79 -36.56
C GLY A 18 -19.64 36.67 -35.51
N GLY A 19 -19.44 35.41 -35.92
CA GLY A 19 -19.36 34.28 -34.99
C GLY A 19 -18.26 34.50 -33.95
N CYS A 20 -18.67 34.65 -32.68
CA CYS A 20 -17.77 34.76 -31.52
C CYS A 20 -17.15 33.39 -31.21
N ASP A 21 -16.15 32.97 -31.97
CA ASP A 21 -15.37 31.75 -31.67
C ASP A 21 -13.92 32.08 -31.26
N LYS A 22 -13.60 33.37 -31.11
CA LYS A 22 -12.23 33.85 -30.89
C LYS A 22 -11.63 33.39 -29.56
N ASP A 23 -12.47 33.12 -28.56
CA ASP A 23 -12.05 32.78 -27.21
C ASP A 23 -12.69 31.46 -26.72
N PHE A 24 -13.38 30.70 -27.57
CA PHE A 24 -14.05 29.45 -27.14
C PHE A 24 -13.04 28.42 -26.61
N VAL A 25 -11.88 28.32 -27.27
CA VAL A 25 -10.77 27.47 -26.82
C VAL A 25 -10.21 27.98 -25.49
N GLU A 26 -10.07 29.29 -25.28
CA GLU A 26 -9.49 29.86 -24.06
C GLU A 26 -10.45 29.78 -22.85
N VAL A 27 -11.75 30.00 -23.06
CA VAL A 27 -12.79 29.88 -22.02
C VAL A 27 -13.02 28.41 -21.61
N ASN A 28 -12.80 27.47 -22.54
CA ASN A 28 -13.04 26.05 -22.32
C ASN A 28 -11.75 25.23 -22.10
N THR A 29 -10.59 25.90 -22.08
CA THR A 29 -9.33 25.32 -21.59
C THR A 29 -9.22 25.69 -20.13
N ASP A 30 -9.43 24.73 -19.23
CA ASP A 30 -9.24 24.96 -17.80
C ASP A 30 -7.76 25.35 -17.56
N PRO A 31 -7.47 26.59 -17.10
CA PRO A 31 -6.11 27.04 -16.84
C PRO A 31 -5.43 26.26 -15.70
N PHE A 32 -6.20 25.48 -14.93
CA PHE A 32 -5.73 24.56 -13.91
C PHE A 32 -5.70 23.09 -14.38
N ALA A 33 -6.06 22.81 -15.63
CA ALA A 33 -5.99 21.45 -16.17
C ALA A 33 -4.54 20.94 -16.14
N ILE A 34 -4.36 19.76 -15.55
CA ILE A 34 -3.10 19.05 -15.60
C ILE A 34 -2.97 18.44 -16.99
N ASN A 35 -2.35 19.20 -17.91
CA ASN A 35 -2.22 18.80 -19.32
C ASN A 35 -1.09 17.77 -19.56
N LYS A 36 -0.22 17.55 -18.57
CA LYS A 36 0.81 16.52 -18.59
C LYS A 36 1.05 16.02 -17.17
N ILE A 37 0.90 14.71 -16.99
CA ILE A 37 1.14 14.07 -15.70
C ILE A 37 2.57 13.51 -15.70
N ASP A 38 3.33 13.78 -14.63
CA ASP A 38 4.65 13.19 -14.43
C ASP A 38 4.49 11.79 -13.80
N PRO A 39 4.85 10.71 -14.51
CA PRO A 39 4.70 9.35 -14.00
C PRO A 39 5.57 9.08 -12.77
N ALA A 40 6.70 9.78 -12.59
CA ALA A 40 7.55 9.62 -11.41
C ALA A 40 6.89 10.25 -10.17
N LEU A 41 6.17 11.36 -10.32
CA LEU A 41 5.40 11.96 -9.22
C LEU A 41 4.17 11.12 -8.86
N LEU A 42 3.49 10.54 -9.85
CA LEU A 42 2.43 9.56 -9.58
C LEU A 42 2.97 8.34 -8.83
N PHE A 43 4.15 7.85 -9.21
CA PHE A 43 4.80 6.72 -8.54
C PHE A 43 5.09 7.04 -7.07
N ALA A 44 5.65 8.21 -6.77
CA ALA A 44 5.86 8.69 -5.41
C ALA A 44 4.56 8.77 -4.60
N GLY A 45 3.49 9.30 -5.21
CA GLY A 45 2.16 9.33 -4.59
C GLY A 45 1.63 7.93 -4.28
N ALA A 46 1.75 7.00 -5.22
CA ALA A 46 1.33 5.62 -5.05
C ALA A 46 2.13 4.88 -3.96
N GLN A 47 3.45 5.12 -3.84
CA GLN A 47 4.28 4.56 -2.76
C GLN A 47 3.82 5.03 -1.37
N ARG A 48 3.33 6.27 -1.26
CA ARG A 48 2.85 6.82 0.02
C ARG A 48 1.50 6.28 0.45
N VAL A 49 0.59 6.08 -0.50
CA VAL A 49 -0.77 5.54 -0.27
C VAL A 49 -0.74 4.01 -0.17
N GLY A 50 0.23 3.37 -0.83
CA GLY A 50 0.31 1.92 -0.92
C GLY A 50 0.78 1.26 0.37
N THR A 51 0.11 0.16 0.72
CA THR A 51 0.52 -0.92 1.64
C THR A 51 0.30 -0.71 3.15
N HIS A 52 -0.21 0.45 3.56
CA HIS A 52 -0.49 0.73 4.97
C HIS A 52 -2.00 0.74 5.21
N GLY A 53 -2.62 -0.45 5.13
CA GLY A 53 -3.91 -0.66 5.78
C GLY A 53 -3.80 -0.36 7.28
N ARG A 54 -4.90 -0.49 8.02
CA ARG A 54 -4.85 -0.26 9.47
C ARG A 54 -3.96 -1.26 10.21
N HIS A 55 -3.57 -2.36 9.55
CA HIS A 55 -2.83 -3.51 10.10
C HIS A 55 -3.47 -4.11 11.37
N GLU A 56 -4.70 -3.69 11.70
CA GLU A 56 -5.38 -4.07 12.94
C GLU A 56 -5.88 -5.50 12.85
N SER A 57 -6.42 -5.86 11.68
CA SER A 57 -6.91 -7.20 11.35
C SER A 57 -5.79 -8.23 11.48
N GLU A 58 -4.68 -7.99 10.78
CA GLU A 58 -3.54 -8.89 10.68
C GLU A 58 -2.90 -9.10 12.06
N ASN A 59 -2.65 -8.02 12.81
CA ASN A 59 -2.08 -8.10 14.15
C ASN A 59 -3.01 -8.81 15.16
N THR A 60 -4.33 -8.69 14.98
CA THR A 60 -5.32 -9.44 15.78
C THR A 60 -5.28 -10.93 15.43
N ILE A 61 -5.30 -11.28 14.13
CA ILE A 61 -5.24 -12.66 13.63
C ILE A 61 -3.97 -13.37 14.10
N VAL A 62 -2.81 -12.70 14.03
CA VAL A 62 -1.53 -13.26 14.48
C VAL A 62 -1.28 -13.10 15.98
N GLN A 63 -2.27 -12.61 16.73
CA GLN A 63 -2.26 -12.55 18.19
C GLN A 63 -1.13 -11.68 18.77
N HIS A 64 -0.82 -10.55 18.12
CA HIS A 64 0.08 -9.54 18.69
C HIS A 64 -0.63 -8.69 19.75
N PHE A 65 -1.84 -8.22 19.44
CA PHE A 65 -2.68 -7.49 20.38
C PHE A 65 -4.15 -7.87 20.20
N VAL A 66 -4.97 -7.44 21.15
CA VAL A 66 -6.42 -7.46 21.06
C VAL A 66 -6.97 -6.08 21.32
N ASN A 67 -8.07 -5.76 20.65
CA ASN A 67 -8.88 -4.57 20.92
C ASN A 67 -10.26 -5.03 21.44
N PRO A 68 -10.44 -5.18 22.77
CA PRO A 68 -11.66 -5.76 23.31
C PRO A 68 -12.83 -4.76 23.41
N PHE A 69 -12.55 -3.46 23.28
CA PHE A 69 -13.51 -2.37 23.50
C PHE A 69 -14.10 -1.81 22.22
N ASN A 70 -13.35 -1.85 21.12
CA ASN A 70 -13.84 -1.43 19.82
C ASN A 70 -14.40 -2.66 19.09
N GLU A 71 -15.64 -2.60 18.61
CA GLU A 71 -16.29 -3.65 17.81
C GLU A 71 -15.68 -3.83 16.40
N GLY A 72 -14.38 -3.54 16.24
CA GLY A 72 -13.65 -3.52 14.99
C GLY A 72 -12.99 -4.86 14.66
N ALA A 73 -11.68 -4.84 14.42
CA ALA A 73 -10.91 -6.01 13.98
C ALA A 73 -11.07 -7.25 14.89
N THR A 74 -11.02 -7.09 16.22
CA THR A 74 -11.21 -8.21 17.15
C THR A 74 -12.56 -8.90 16.95
N LYS A 75 -13.65 -8.13 16.81
CA LYS A 75 -14.99 -8.69 16.59
C LYS A 75 -15.07 -9.39 15.23
N ALA A 76 -14.48 -8.79 14.21
CA ALA A 76 -14.45 -9.34 12.86
C ALA A 76 -13.73 -10.70 12.79
N PHE A 77 -12.52 -10.78 13.34
CA PHE A 77 -11.62 -11.91 13.10
C PHE A 77 -11.55 -12.93 14.25
N ASN A 78 -11.91 -12.56 15.49
CA ASN A 78 -11.93 -13.50 16.62
C ASN A 78 -13.35 -13.99 16.94
N PHE A 79 -14.39 -13.26 16.52
CA PHE A 79 -15.79 -13.57 16.82
C PHE A 79 -16.68 -13.69 15.57
N ASN A 80 -16.08 -13.68 14.37
CA ASN A 80 -16.77 -13.85 13.08
C ASN A 80 -17.91 -12.85 12.84
N ALA A 81 -17.78 -11.61 13.33
CA ALA A 81 -18.72 -10.56 12.95
C ALA A 81 -18.40 -10.02 11.54
N ASP A 82 -19.43 -9.65 10.81
CA ASP A 82 -19.27 -8.93 9.54
C ASP A 82 -19.01 -7.46 9.85
N ILE A 83 -17.77 -7.02 9.63
CA ILE A 83 -17.32 -5.64 9.86
C ILE A 83 -16.50 -5.21 8.64
N ASP A 84 -17.22 -4.76 7.63
CA ASP A 84 -16.70 -4.36 6.31
C ASP A 84 -15.41 -3.53 6.38
N LEU A 85 -15.37 -2.50 7.24
CA LEU A 85 -14.21 -1.61 7.42
C LEU A 85 -12.87 -2.34 7.65
N PHE A 86 -12.89 -3.50 8.29
CA PHE A 86 -11.68 -4.29 8.60
C PHE A 86 -11.49 -5.49 7.68
N GLN A 87 -12.57 -6.00 7.10
CA GLN A 87 -12.54 -7.16 6.20
C GLN A 87 -12.21 -6.78 4.75
N THR A 88 -12.59 -5.58 4.30
CA THR A 88 -12.34 -5.12 2.92
C THR A 88 -11.20 -4.11 2.82
N SER A 89 -10.48 -3.82 3.91
CA SER A 89 -9.40 -2.81 3.91
C SER A 89 -8.36 -3.02 2.79
N PRO A 90 -7.87 -4.26 2.50
CA PRO A 90 -6.99 -4.48 1.35
C PRO A 90 -7.58 -4.14 -0.02
N PHE A 91 -8.92 -4.12 -0.22
CA PHE A 91 -9.52 -3.69 -1.50
C PHE A 91 -9.23 -2.22 -1.83
N SER A 92 -8.91 -1.39 -0.85
CA SER A 92 -8.49 0.01 -1.09
C SER A 92 -7.25 0.12 -1.98
N LEU A 93 -6.46 -0.95 -2.09
CA LEU A 93 -5.31 -1.04 -3.00
C LEU A 93 -5.73 -0.88 -4.48
N TYR A 94 -6.92 -1.36 -4.88
CA TYR A 94 -7.45 -1.17 -6.24
C TYR A 94 -7.67 0.31 -6.55
N THR A 95 -8.36 1.01 -5.65
CA THR A 95 -8.70 2.43 -5.84
C THR A 95 -7.52 3.38 -5.58
N GLY A 96 -6.48 2.91 -4.90
CA GLY A 96 -5.26 3.65 -4.61
C GLY A 96 -4.09 3.24 -5.53
N PRO A 97 -3.06 2.55 -5.01
CA PRO A 97 -1.81 2.28 -5.72
C PRO A 97 -1.98 1.48 -7.02
N ILE A 98 -2.86 0.47 -7.09
CA ILE A 98 -2.98 -0.36 -8.31
C ILE A 98 -3.48 0.49 -9.47
N LYS A 99 -4.54 1.28 -9.29
CA LYS A 99 -5.01 2.23 -10.30
C LYS A 99 -3.89 3.17 -10.75
N ALA A 100 -3.10 3.70 -9.80
CA ALA A 100 -2.00 4.59 -10.13
C ALA A 100 -0.90 3.87 -10.95
N TYR A 101 -0.51 2.65 -10.56
CA TYR A 101 0.50 1.88 -11.28
C TYR A 101 0.04 1.45 -12.67
N VAL A 102 -1.22 1.05 -12.83
CA VAL A 102 -1.80 0.74 -14.15
C VAL A 102 -1.75 1.97 -15.05
N HIS A 103 -2.16 3.14 -14.54
CA HIS A 103 -2.10 4.38 -15.30
C HIS A 103 -0.66 4.81 -15.63
N ILE A 104 0.30 4.63 -14.72
CA ILE A 104 1.70 4.91 -15.00
C ILE A 104 2.23 4.00 -16.13
N LEU A 105 1.88 2.71 -16.12
CA LEU A 105 2.32 1.77 -17.16
C LEU A 105 1.73 2.14 -18.53
N ASP A 106 0.48 2.59 -18.58
CA ASP A 106 -0.17 3.13 -19.78
C ASP A 106 0.54 4.39 -20.30
N LEU A 107 0.81 5.36 -19.43
CA LEU A 107 1.58 6.57 -19.78
C LEU A 107 3.00 6.28 -20.29
N LEU A 108 3.57 5.15 -19.90
CA LEU A 108 4.92 4.72 -20.29
C LEU A 108 4.92 3.75 -21.49
N GLU A 109 3.76 3.41 -22.06
CA GLU A 109 3.70 2.50 -23.20
C GLU A 109 4.56 3.02 -24.37
N GLY A 110 5.41 2.15 -24.91
CA GLY A 110 6.37 2.51 -25.98
C GLY A 110 7.55 3.39 -25.55
N THR A 111 7.63 3.80 -24.29
CA THR A 111 8.73 4.64 -23.78
C THR A 111 9.94 3.80 -23.41
N THR A 112 11.07 3.99 -24.11
CA THR A 112 12.32 3.25 -23.82
C THR A 112 13.28 3.99 -22.90
N THR A 113 13.02 5.27 -22.61
CA THR A 113 13.92 6.13 -21.81
C THR A 113 13.66 6.08 -20.31
N LEU A 114 12.56 5.44 -19.88
CA LEU A 114 12.10 5.35 -18.48
C LEU A 114 11.96 3.90 -18.02
N VAL A 115 12.87 3.04 -18.48
CA VAL A 115 12.83 1.59 -18.24
C VAL A 115 12.94 1.25 -16.75
N ASN A 116 13.69 2.05 -15.98
CA ASN A 116 13.83 1.81 -14.55
C ASN A 116 12.54 2.17 -13.82
N LEU A 117 11.94 3.34 -14.09
CA LEU A 117 10.62 3.68 -13.56
C LEU A 117 9.57 2.61 -13.89
N GLN A 118 9.50 2.17 -15.14
CA GLN A 118 8.56 1.11 -15.55
C GLN A 118 8.78 -0.18 -14.74
N SER A 119 10.04 -0.59 -14.56
CA SER A 119 10.39 -1.79 -13.80
C SER A 119 10.04 -1.66 -12.31
N MET A 120 10.31 -0.51 -11.69
CA MET A 120 9.93 -0.23 -10.30
C MET A 120 8.41 -0.26 -10.09
N VAL A 121 7.65 0.29 -11.05
CA VAL A 121 6.18 0.27 -11.04
C VAL A 121 5.64 -1.15 -11.15
N ARG A 122 6.19 -1.99 -12.03
CA ARG A 122 5.80 -3.42 -12.15
C ARG A 122 6.05 -4.18 -10.84
N ILE A 123 7.22 -3.99 -10.22
CA ILE A 123 7.54 -4.62 -8.93
C ILE A 123 6.52 -4.22 -7.85
N MET A 124 6.17 -2.93 -7.77
CA MET A 124 5.23 -2.45 -6.75
C MET A 124 3.77 -2.83 -7.03
N LYS A 125 3.36 -2.87 -8.31
CA LYS A 125 2.06 -3.41 -8.72
C LYS A 125 1.95 -4.88 -8.32
N ALA A 126 2.96 -5.68 -8.61
CA ALA A 126 3.01 -7.09 -8.21
C ALA A 126 2.93 -7.25 -6.69
N PHE A 127 3.66 -6.44 -5.92
CA PHE A 127 3.57 -6.48 -4.45
C PHE A 127 2.16 -6.14 -3.93
N CYS A 128 1.46 -5.17 -4.53
CA CYS A 128 0.07 -4.87 -4.15
C CYS A 128 -0.84 -6.08 -4.39
N PHE A 129 -0.70 -6.75 -5.53
CA PHE A 129 -1.49 -7.94 -5.83
C PHE A 129 -1.12 -9.14 -4.96
N MET A 130 0.16 -9.33 -4.59
CA MET A 130 0.54 -10.31 -3.57
C MET A 130 -0.22 -10.10 -2.26
N VAL A 131 -0.40 -8.84 -1.83
CA VAL A 131 -1.20 -8.54 -0.62
C VAL A 131 -2.66 -8.91 -0.82
N ILE A 132 -3.28 -8.54 -1.94
CA ILE A 132 -4.71 -8.79 -2.17
C ILE A 132 -5.00 -10.29 -2.27
N VAL A 133 -4.24 -11.02 -3.10
CA VAL A 133 -4.44 -12.47 -3.30
C VAL A 133 -4.20 -13.25 -1.99
N ASP A 134 -3.22 -12.83 -1.17
CA ASP A 134 -2.96 -13.45 0.15
C ASP A 134 -4.13 -13.28 1.14
N HIS A 135 -5.00 -12.29 0.92
CA HIS A 135 -6.16 -12.04 1.77
C HIS A 135 -7.42 -12.76 1.29
N TYR A 136 -7.65 -12.84 -0.02
CA TYR A 136 -8.95 -13.26 -0.57
C TYR A 136 -8.91 -14.48 -1.49
N GLY A 137 -7.72 -14.94 -1.91
CA GLY A 137 -7.59 -15.95 -2.97
C GLY A 137 -7.89 -15.32 -4.33
N ASP A 138 -8.84 -15.88 -5.06
CA ASP A 138 -9.24 -15.40 -6.39
C ASP A 138 -9.71 -13.94 -6.33
N VAL A 139 -9.17 -13.10 -7.19
CA VAL A 139 -9.45 -11.65 -7.22
C VAL A 139 -9.28 -11.08 -8.62
N PRO A 140 -9.85 -9.90 -8.94
CA PRO A 140 -9.57 -9.23 -10.20
C PRO A 140 -8.08 -8.91 -10.36
N TYR A 141 -7.44 -9.44 -11.40
CA TYR A 141 -6.00 -9.27 -11.60
C TYR A 141 -5.64 -8.79 -13.01
N PHE A 142 -5.89 -9.61 -14.03
CA PHE A 142 -5.43 -9.32 -15.40
C PHE A 142 -6.13 -8.09 -15.98
N ASN A 143 -7.42 -7.94 -15.69
CA ASN A 143 -8.24 -6.82 -16.17
C ASN A 143 -8.43 -5.71 -15.13
N ALA A 144 -7.71 -5.77 -14.00
CA ALA A 144 -7.89 -4.83 -12.90
C ALA A 144 -7.27 -3.45 -13.19
N GLY A 145 -8.00 -2.40 -12.81
CA GLY A 145 -7.53 -1.00 -12.92
C GLY A 145 -7.63 -0.38 -14.32
N LEU A 146 -8.16 -1.12 -15.30
CA LEU A 146 -8.25 -0.69 -16.71
C LEU A 146 -9.44 0.24 -17.00
N ALA A 147 -10.38 0.41 -16.06
CA ALA A 147 -11.58 1.24 -16.24
C ALA A 147 -11.30 2.68 -16.73
N ALA A 148 -10.18 3.28 -16.31
CA ALA A 148 -9.80 4.63 -16.74
C ALA A 148 -9.23 4.69 -18.17
N ILE A 149 -8.81 3.54 -18.72
CA ILE A 149 -8.15 3.41 -20.02
C ILE A 149 -9.14 2.83 -21.06
N GLU A 150 -9.86 1.77 -20.69
CA GLU A 150 -10.76 1.01 -21.58
C GLU A 150 -12.24 1.38 -21.42
N GLY A 151 -12.58 2.20 -20.42
CA GLY A 151 -13.95 2.67 -20.20
C GLY A 151 -14.89 1.59 -19.68
N GLU A 152 -16.17 1.66 -20.08
CA GLU A 152 -17.26 0.86 -19.51
C GLU A 152 -17.04 -0.66 -19.58
N THR A 153 -16.29 -1.15 -20.58
CA THR A 153 -16.00 -2.59 -20.74
C THR A 153 -15.10 -3.14 -19.64
N ALA A 154 -14.37 -2.29 -18.92
CA ALA A 154 -13.46 -2.68 -17.85
C ALA A 154 -13.96 -2.33 -16.43
N PHE A 155 -15.24 -1.95 -16.28
CA PHE A 155 -15.81 -1.61 -14.97
C PHE A 155 -16.02 -2.83 -14.06
N PHE A 156 -16.20 -4.01 -14.65
CA PHE A 156 -16.50 -5.25 -13.94
C PHE A 156 -15.49 -6.34 -14.33
N PRO A 157 -14.23 -6.22 -13.89
CA PRO A 157 -13.23 -7.23 -14.17
C PRO A 157 -13.60 -8.56 -13.51
N GLU A 158 -13.36 -9.65 -14.22
CA GLU A 158 -13.52 -11.01 -13.69
C GLU A 158 -12.51 -11.28 -12.58
N TYR A 159 -12.81 -12.29 -11.75
CA TYR A 159 -11.91 -12.76 -10.71
C TYR A 159 -11.01 -13.84 -11.32
N ASP A 160 -9.71 -13.67 -11.18
CA ASP A 160 -8.71 -14.58 -11.71
C ASP A 160 -8.27 -15.57 -10.62
N ASP A 161 -7.97 -16.80 -11.02
CA ASP A 161 -7.53 -17.88 -10.13
C ASP A 161 -6.21 -17.56 -9.43
N ASP A 162 -6.13 -17.77 -8.12
CA ASP A 162 -4.98 -17.42 -7.28
C ASP A 162 -3.65 -18.04 -7.77
N SER A 163 -3.69 -19.26 -8.30
CA SER A 163 -2.51 -19.95 -8.83
C SER A 163 -2.03 -19.29 -10.11
N GLY A 164 -2.94 -18.92 -11.02
CA GLY A 164 -2.64 -18.18 -12.24
C GLY A 164 -2.09 -16.78 -11.96
N ILE A 165 -2.63 -16.10 -10.94
CA ILE A 165 -2.11 -14.82 -10.45
C ILE A 165 -0.67 -14.99 -9.99
N TYR A 166 -0.39 -15.97 -9.13
CA TYR A 166 0.95 -16.19 -8.60
C TYR A 166 2.00 -16.58 -9.65
N GLU A 167 1.61 -17.30 -10.71
CA GLU A 167 2.47 -17.53 -11.89
C GLU A 167 2.84 -16.21 -12.58
N ASN A 168 1.84 -15.33 -12.79
CA ASN A 168 2.08 -14.06 -13.44
C ASN A 168 2.89 -13.09 -12.55
N LEU A 169 2.65 -13.08 -11.23
CA LEU A 169 3.44 -12.28 -10.29
C LEU A 169 4.93 -12.64 -10.31
N TYR A 170 5.27 -13.93 -10.43
CA TYR A 170 6.66 -14.35 -10.64
C TYR A 170 7.23 -13.75 -11.94
N THR A 171 6.47 -13.80 -13.02
CA THR A 171 6.87 -13.25 -14.33
C THR A 171 7.07 -11.74 -14.27
N GLU A 172 6.11 -11.00 -13.71
CA GLU A 172 6.17 -9.54 -13.57
C GLU A 172 7.40 -9.09 -12.78
N ILE A 173 7.68 -9.74 -11.64
CA ILE A 173 8.81 -9.38 -10.79
C ILE A 173 10.14 -9.76 -11.46
N SER A 174 10.26 -10.99 -12.01
CA SER A 174 11.50 -11.46 -12.62
C SER A 174 11.90 -10.66 -13.86
N GLU A 175 10.94 -10.35 -14.75
CA GLU A 175 11.19 -9.51 -15.91
C GLU A 175 11.53 -8.06 -15.54
N ALA A 176 10.85 -7.49 -14.54
CA ALA A 176 11.16 -6.15 -14.07
C ALA A 176 12.59 -6.07 -13.49
N ILE A 177 13.01 -7.08 -12.70
CA ILE A 177 14.39 -7.17 -12.19
C ILE A 177 15.39 -7.24 -13.34
N ALA A 178 15.11 -8.04 -14.37
CA ALA A 178 15.98 -8.18 -15.54
C ALA A 178 16.11 -6.87 -16.34
N ASN A 179 15.02 -6.11 -16.45
CA ASN A 179 14.96 -4.85 -17.20
C ASN A 179 15.59 -3.65 -16.47
N LEU A 180 15.75 -3.71 -15.14
CA LEU A 180 16.45 -2.66 -14.39
C LEU A 180 17.89 -2.47 -14.92
N ASN A 181 18.15 -1.28 -15.43
CA ASN A 181 19.35 -0.91 -16.16
C ASN A 181 20.16 0.18 -15.42
N PRO A 182 21.40 -0.11 -14.97
CA PRO A 182 22.24 0.87 -14.27
C PRO A 182 22.64 2.07 -15.13
N ALA A 183 22.50 1.99 -16.46
CA ALA A 183 22.71 3.09 -17.41
C ALA A 183 21.40 3.76 -17.88
N GLY A 184 20.25 3.38 -17.29
CA GLY A 184 18.94 3.95 -17.58
C GLY A 184 18.65 5.24 -16.81
N ASP A 185 17.37 5.54 -16.63
CA ASP A 185 16.88 6.70 -15.87
C ASP A 185 17.11 6.55 -14.37
N PHE A 186 17.43 7.67 -13.71
CA PHE A 186 17.36 7.79 -12.26
C PHE A 186 15.99 8.31 -11.87
N VAL A 187 15.27 7.59 -11.01
CA VAL A 187 13.93 7.99 -10.56
C VAL A 187 14.07 8.85 -9.31
N SER A 188 14.22 10.16 -9.50
CA SER A 188 14.48 11.10 -8.40
C SER A 188 13.36 11.18 -7.36
N ALA A 189 12.11 11.02 -7.80
CA ALA A 189 10.92 11.10 -6.96
C ALA A 189 10.64 9.83 -6.15
N ASP A 190 11.36 8.73 -6.40
CA ASP A 190 11.21 7.48 -5.66
C ASP A 190 11.37 7.69 -4.15
N LEU A 191 10.36 7.29 -3.38
CA LEU A 191 10.35 7.46 -1.92
C LEU A 191 11.18 6.40 -1.17
N PHE A 192 11.61 5.33 -1.82
CA PHE A 192 12.42 4.28 -1.20
C PHE A 192 13.91 4.54 -1.33
N TYR A 193 14.36 4.91 -2.53
CA TYR A 193 15.79 5.10 -2.81
C TYR A 193 16.09 6.35 -3.67
N GLY A 194 15.12 7.24 -3.91
CA GLY A 194 15.32 8.52 -4.59
C GLY A 194 15.84 9.63 -3.65
N PHE A 195 15.72 10.90 -4.06
CA PHE A 195 16.30 12.03 -3.32
C PHE A 195 15.61 12.31 -1.98
N HIS A 196 14.36 11.91 -1.82
CA HIS A 196 13.56 12.12 -0.60
C HIS A 196 13.39 10.85 0.24
N ALA A 197 14.12 9.79 -0.08
CA ALA A 197 14.15 8.57 0.71
C ALA A 197 14.79 8.79 2.10
N TYR A 198 14.56 7.85 3.02
CA TYR A 198 15.25 7.84 4.32
C TYR A 198 16.78 7.70 4.16
N ILE A 199 17.20 6.77 3.30
CA ILE A 199 18.59 6.60 2.88
C ILE A 199 18.63 6.89 1.38
N PRO A 200 18.84 8.16 0.98
CA PRO A 200 18.88 8.53 -0.42
C PRO A 200 20.14 7.99 -1.09
N VAL A 201 20.02 7.59 -2.36
CA VAL A 201 21.15 7.19 -3.19
C VAL A 201 21.47 8.28 -4.21
N ASN A 202 22.72 8.34 -4.66
CA ASN A 202 23.22 9.44 -5.50
C ASN A 202 23.58 9.02 -6.93
N SER A 203 23.22 7.81 -7.36
CA SER A 203 23.46 7.33 -8.72
C SER A 203 22.43 6.29 -9.16
N THR A 204 22.17 6.23 -10.47
CA THR A 204 21.32 5.20 -11.09
C THR A 204 21.77 3.79 -10.76
N ALA A 205 23.07 3.51 -10.82
CA ALA A 205 23.59 2.17 -10.57
C ALA A 205 23.26 1.68 -9.15
N VAL A 206 23.40 2.54 -8.14
CA VAL A 206 23.08 2.20 -6.75
C VAL A 206 21.56 2.09 -6.54
N GLN A 207 20.77 2.97 -7.14
CA GLN A 207 19.30 2.86 -7.09
C GLN A 207 18.81 1.54 -7.69
N VAL A 208 19.34 1.17 -8.85
CA VAL A 208 19.05 -0.09 -9.53
C VAL A 208 19.46 -1.29 -8.69
N GLU A 209 20.64 -1.26 -8.04
CA GLU A 209 21.05 -2.34 -7.14
C GLU A 209 20.06 -2.53 -5.99
N LYS A 210 19.62 -1.44 -5.34
CA LYS A 210 18.63 -1.47 -4.25
C LYS A 210 17.30 -2.05 -4.72
N TRP A 211 16.81 -1.63 -5.89
CA TRP A 211 15.58 -2.16 -6.46
C TRP A 211 15.68 -3.63 -6.89
N LYS A 212 16.85 -4.08 -7.39
CA LYS A 212 17.10 -5.51 -7.64
C LYS A 212 17.03 -6.32 -6.34
N LYS A 213 17.65 -5.84 -5.26
CA LYS A 213 17.54 -6.49 -3.94
C LYS A 213 16.11 -6.56 -3.43
N LEU A 214 15.32 -5.50 -3.60
CA LEU A 214 13.90 -5.49 -3.26
C LEU A 214 13.11 -6.50 -4.09
N GLY A 215 13.25 -6.48 -5.41
CA GLY A 215 12.59 -7.43 -6.30
C GLY A 215 12.93 -8.88 -5.96
N ASN A 216 14.22 -9.21 -5.79
CA ASN A 216 14.63 -10.55 -5.39
C ASN A 216 14.12 -10.94 -4.00
N SER A 217 14.02 -10.01 -3.06
CA SER A 217 13.44 -10.30 -1.73
C SER A 217 11.94 -10.57 -1.81
N LEU A 218 11.24 -9.92 -2.74
CA LEU A 218 9.84 -10.23 -3.05
C LEU A 218 9.70 -11.59 -3.74
N LEU A 219 10.61 -11.95 -4.67
CA LEU A 219 10.66 -13.30 -5.23
C LEU A 219 10.93 -14.36 -4.17
N LEU A 220 11.83 -14.10 -3.22
CA LEU A 220 12.08 -14.99 -2.08
C LEU A 220 10.79 -15.19 -1.27
N ARG A 221 10.08 -14.11 -0.94
CA ARG A 221 8.79 -14.17 -0.25
C ARG A 221 7.76 -14.98 -1.02
N LEU A 222 7.62 -14.70 -2.33
CA LEU A 222 6.71 -15.40 -3.24
C LEU A 222 7.05 -16.90 -3.34
N GLY A 223 8.32 -17.25 -3.51
CA GLY A 223 8.79 -18.63 -3.57
C GLY A 223 8.50 -19.38 -2.26
N MET A 224 8.66 -18.74 -1.11
CA MET A 224 8.32 -19.34 0.18
C MET A 224 6.82 -19.62 0.36
N ARG A 225 5.92 -18.89 -0.33
CA ARG A 225 4.48 -19.19 -0.34
C ARG A 225 4.19 -20.54 -1.00
N TYR A 226 4.99 -20.95 -1.98
CA TYR A 226 4.90 -22.26 -2.60
C TYR A 226 5.40 -23.42 -1.73
N SER A 227 6.12 -23.17 -0.63
CA SER A 227 6.85 -24.21 0.13
C SER A 227 6.03 -25.45 0.52
N LYS A 228 4.72 -25.30 0.76
CA LYS A 228 3.80 -26.42 1.04
C LYS A 228 2.98 -26.87 -0.17
N ALA A 229 2.64 -25.95 -1.07
CA ALA A 229 1.80 -26.25 -2.23
C ALA A 229 2.58 -26.91 -3.37
N ASN A 230 3.82 -26.45 -3.61
CA ASN A 230 4.73 -26.97 -4.62
C ASN A 230 6.20 -26.75 -4.19
N PRO A 231 6.79 -27.70 -3.44
CA PRO A 231 8.16 -27.57 -2.92
C PRO A 231 9.24 -27.42 -4.00
N ASP A 232 9.09 -28.07 -5.15
CA ASP A 232 10.07 -28.01 -6.25
C ASP A 232 10.11 -26.60 -6.85
N LYS A 233 8.93 -26.01 -7.09
CA LYS A 233 8.83 -24.62 -7.56
C LYS A 233 9.33 -23.63 -6.52
N ALA A 234 9.01 -23.87 -5.23
CA ALA A 234 9.56 -23.06 -4.15
C ALA A 234 11.09 -23.08 -4.16
N GLN A 235 11.71 -24.26 -4.28
CA GLN A 235 13.16 -24.40 -4.34
C GLN A 235 13.75 -23.64 -5.54
N GLN A 236 13.12 -23.73 -6.72
CA GLN A 236 13.56 -23.00 -7.91
C GLN A 236 13.57 -21.48 -7.67
N ILE A 237 12.42 -20.91 -7.30
CA ILE A 237 12.24 -19.47 -7.15
C ILE A 237 13.13 -18.93 -6.01
N VAL A 238 13.19 -19.63 -4.87
CA VAL A 238 14.02 -19.23 -3.73
C VAL A 238 15.50 -19.24 -4.10
N SER A 239 15.96 -20.24 -4.86
CA SER A 239 17.36 -20.32 -5.28
C SER A 239 17.70 -19.21 -6.28
N GLU A 240 16.80 -18.93 -7.24
CA GLU A 240 16.93 -17.82 -8.17
C GLU A 240 17.03 -16.49 -7.45
N ALA A 241 16.06 -16.20 -6.56
CA ALA A 241 16.01 -14.97 -5.77
C ALA A 241 17.27 -14.76 -4.93
N PHE A 242 17.72 -15.81 -4.22
CA PHE A 242 18.92 -15.75 -3.39
C PHE A 242 20.17 -15.46 -4.23
N ASN A 243 20.34 -16.15 -5.36
CA ASN A 243 21.47 -15.95 -6.26
C ASN A 243 21.45 -14.59 -6.97
N GLY A 244 20.25 -14.04 -7.21
CA GLY A 244 20.06 -12.68 -7.72
C GLY A 244 20.47 -11.58 -6.73
N GLY A 245 20.58 -11.92 -5.44
CA GLY A 245 20.94 -11.01 -4.36
C GLY A 245 19.70 -10.38 -3.72
N VAL A 246 19.45 -10.72 -2.46
CA VAL A 246 18.35 -10.21 -1.63
C VAL A 246 18.82 -9.04 -0.73
N MET A 247 17.89 -8.43 0.01
CA MET A 247 18.23 -7.47 1.06
C MET A 247 19.02 -8.16 2.18
N THR A 248 20.12 -7.53 2.62
CA THR A 248 21.07 -8.15 3.58
C THR A 248 21.32 -7.31 4.82
N SER A 249 20.90 -6.05 4.82
CA SER A 249 21.03 -5.14 5.96
C SER A 249 19.85 -4.17 6.01
N ASN A 250 19.73 -3.44 7.13
CA ASN A 250 18.73 -2.38 7.29
C ASN A 250 18.89 -1.25 6.27
N ASP A 251 20.09 -1.05 5.70
CA ASP A 251 20.32 -0.05 4.66
C ASP A 251 19.62 -0.40 3.36
N ASP A 252 19.26 -1.68 3.16
CA ASP A 252 18.51 -2.13 2.00
C ASP A 252 16.99 -1.98 2.17
N ASN A 253 16.48 -1.63 3.37
CA ASN A 253 15.04 -1.55 3.63
C ASN A 253 14.34 -0.55 2.69
N ALA A 254 13.18 -0.95 2.15
CA ALA A 254 12.28 -0.09 1.39
C ALA A 254 11.15 0.39 2.29
N PHE A 255 11.12 1.68 2.62
CA PHE A 255 10.05 2.27 3.42
C PHE A 255 9.86 3.75 3.12
N VAL A 256 8.65 4.25 3.35
CA VAL A 256 8.31 5.67 3.26
C VAL A 256 8.47 6.31 4.62
N THR A 257 9.13 7.47 4.67
CA THR A 257 9.18 8.32 5.86
C THR A 257 7.95 9.21 5.94
N TYR A 258 7.45 9.37 7.16
CA TYR A 258 6.31 10.22 7.48
C TYR A 258 6.79 11.35 8.39
N ASP A 259 6.34 12.57 8.13
CA ASP A 259 6.74 13.75 8.91
C ASP A 259 5.95 13.89 10.22
N GLY A 260 4.92 13.07 10.41
CA GLY A 260 4.08 13.08 11.61
C GLY A 260 3.13 14.27 11.69
N THR A 261 3.03 15.09 10.65
CA THR A 261 2.20 16.29 10.58
C THR A 261 1.30 16.25 9.35
N LEU A 262 1.78 16.71 8.19
CA LEU A 262 1.03 16.66 6.93
C LEU A 262 0.88 15.22 6.42
N TYR A 263 1.90 14.39 6.64
CA TYR A 263 1.89 12.99 6.26
C TYR A 263 2.11 12.13 7.50
N THR A 264 1.07 11.43 7.92
CA THR A 264 1.08 10.49 9.03
C THR A 264 1.06 9.04 8.53
N ASN A 265 1.66 8.12 9.30
CA ASN A 265 1.61 6.71 8.98
C ASN A 265 0.22 6.16 9.33
N GLY A 266 -0.52 5.64 8.33
CA GLY A 266 -1.87 5.10 8.52
C GLY A 266 -1.96 3.96 9.54
N ALA A 267 -0.87 3.21 9.75
CA ALA A 267 -0.80 2.15 10.76
C ALA A 267 -0.85 2.68 12.20
N ASN A 268 -0.46 3.94 12.43
CA ASN A 268 -0.47 4.56 13.76
C ASN A 268 -1.85 5.09 14.16
N ASN A 269 -2.73 5.32 13.19
CA ASN A 269 -4.00 6.03 13.41
C ASN A 269 -4.86 5.35 14.52
N GLY A 270 -4.90 4.02 14.56
CA GLY A 270 -5.57 3.29 15.65
C GLY A 270 -4.72 3.22 16.93
N LEU A 271 -3.62 2.48 16.82
CA LEU A 271 -2.78 2.03 17.95
C LEU A 271 -2.15 3.17 18.76
N ILE A 272 -1.80 4.28 18.12
CA ILE A 272 -1.03 5.37 18.73
C ILE A 272 -1.83 6.67 18.76
N ASP A 273 -2.45 7.06 17.64
CA ASP A 273 -2.95 8.44 17.48
C ASP A 273 -4.41 8.63 17.96
N ASN A 274 -5.26 7.62 17.91
CA ASN A 274 -6.69 7.77 18.23
C ASN A 274 -7.05 7.22 19.63
N ASN A 275 -6.76 5.95 19.91
CA ASN A 275 -7.21 5.30 21.15
C ASN A 275 -6.28 4.19 21.63
N PRO A 276 -5.02 4.49 22.01
CA PRO A 276 -4.06 3.50 22.51
C PRO A 276 -4.61 2.68 23.69
N ARG A 277 -5.49 3.27 24.51
CA ARG A 277 -6.16 2.61 25.65
C ARG A 277 -7.03 1.40 25.30
N PHE A 278 -7.37 1.23 24.02
CA PHE A 278 -8.16 0.09 23.55
C PHE A 278 -7.28 -1.08 23.09
N TYR A 279 -5.99 -0.89 22.93
CA TYR A 279 -5.09 -1.93 22.42
C TYR A 279 -4.28 -2.54 23.55
N TYR A 280 -4.48 -3.83 23.78
CA TYR A 280 -3.80 -4.59 24.81
C TYR A 280 -2.97 -5.69 24.18
N ALA A 281 -1.74 -5.87 24.66
CA ALA A 281 -0.90 -6.98 24.23
C ALA A 281 -1.61 -8.31 24.48
N ALA A 282 -1.63 -9.19 23.48
CA ALA A 282 -2.28 -10.49 23.62
C ALA A 282 -1.41 -11.43 24.49
N GLU A 283 -2.06 -12.30 25.25
CA GLU A 283 -1.39 -13.28 26.13
C GLU A 283 -0.34 -14.14 25.40
N PRO A 284 -0.57 -14.65 24.18
CA PRO A 284 0.45 -15.41 23.45
C PRO A 284 1.73 -14.61 23.20
N LEU A 285 1.62 -13.34 22.82
CA LEU A 285 2.78 -12.46 22.61
C LEU A 285 3.54 -12.24 23.94
N VAL A 286 2.84 -11.86 25.01
CA VAL A 286 3.47 -11.60 26.31
C VAL A 286 4.15 -12.86 26.86
N ASN A 287 3.50 -14.02 26.76
CA ASN A 287 4.06 -15.30 27.19
C ASN A 287 5.31 -15.67 26.38
N GLN A 288 5.31 -15.42 25.07
CA GLN A 288 6.48 -15.66 24.23
C GLN A 288 7.63 -14.74 24.63
N LEU A 289 7.38 -13.44 24.83
CA LEU A 289 8.39 -12.48 25.28
C LEU A 289 9.00 -12.89 26.63
N LYS A 290 8.16 -13.31 27.59
CA LYS A 290 8.58 -13.85 28.90
C LYS A 290 9.44 -15.10 28.75
N LYS A 291 8.99 -16.07 27.95
CA LYS A 291 9.67 -17.34 27.73
C LYS A 291 11.07 -17.16 27.17
N THR A 292 11.27 -16.18 26.29
CA THR A 292 12.57 -15.92 25.66
C THR A 292 13.37 -14.81 26.31
N GLN A 293 12.84 -14.16 27.35
CA GLN A 293 13.44 -12.97 27.97
C GLN A 293 13.80 -11.91 26.92
N ASP A 294 12.84 -11.60 26.06
CA ASP A 294 13.11 -10.84 24.84
C ASP A 294 13.45 -9.37 25.15
N PRO A 295 14.64 -8.88 24.74
CA PRO A 295 15.05 -7.51 25.01
C PRO A 295 14.20 -6.47 24.26
N ARG A 296 13.41 -6.88 23.27
CA ARG A 296 12.51 -6.00 22.53
C ARG A 296 11.27 -5.60 23.33
N THR A 297 10.99 -6.28 24.44
CA THR A 297 9.81 -6.02 25.29
C THR A 297 9.56 -4.54 25.53
N LYS A 298 10.59 -3.79 25.96
CA LYS A 298 10.49 -2.36 26.27
C LYS A 298 10.13 -1.45 25.08
N TYR A 299 10.25 -1.95 23.85
CA TYR A 299 9.89 -1.22 22.63
C TYR A 299 8.54 -1.66 22.05
N LEU A 300 7.98 -2.78 22.55
CA LEU A 300 6.75 -3.37 22.02
C LEU A 300 5.55 -3.13 22.93
N ILE A 301 5.75 -3.25 24.25
CA ILE A 301 4.67 -3.24 25.23
C ILE A 301 5.09 -2.51 26.51
N ALA A 302 4.11 -1.97 27.22
CA ALA A 302 4.31 -1.30 28.51
C ALA A 302 3.08 -1.50 29.40
N LEU A 303 3.28 -1.48 30.71
CA LEU A 303 2.22 -1.44 31.70
C LEU A 303 2.04 0.01 32.18
N PHE A 304 0.91 0.60 31.82
CA PHE A 304 0.56 1.97 32.17
C PHE A 304 -0.08 2.05 33.56
N ALA A 305 0.27 3.08 34.33
CA ALA A 305 -0.32 3.29 35.66
C ALA A 305 -1.83 3.51 35.56
N ASN A 306 -2.24 4.38 34.63
CA ASN A 306 -3.62 4.60 34.21
C ASN A 306 -3.82 4.13 32.75
N PRO A 307 -4.25 2.88 32.53
CA PRO A 307 -4.49 2.38 31.18
C PRO A 307 -5.68 3.04 30.47
N GLY A 308 -6.49 3.85 31.16
CA GLY A 308 -7.50 4.70 30.52
C GLY A 308 -6.91 5.96 29.87
N ASP A 309 -5.66 6.30 30.20
CA ASP A 309 -4.88 7.42 29.66
C ASP A 309 -3.40 7.04 29.45
N PRO A 310 -3.09 6.14 28.49
CA PRO A 310 -1.70 5.74 28.22
C PRO A 310 -0.80 6.89 27.74
N LEU A 311 -1.38 7.88 27.06
CA LEU A 311 -0.64 9.02 26.52
C LEU A 311 -0.21 10.01 27.61
N GLY A 312 -0.86 10.00 28.77
CA GLY A 312 -0.51 10.82 29.92
C GLY A 312 0.62 10.24 30.80
N ASP A 313 1.10 9.02 30.53
CA ASP A 313 2.14 8.36 31.31
C ASP A 313 3.48 8.38 30.55
N GLU A 314 4.32 9.37 30.87
CA GLU A 314 5.62 9.58 30.22
C GLU A 314 6.68 8.52 30.59
N ASN A 315 6.43 7.70 31.62
CA ASN A 315 7.40 6.72 32.10
C ASN A 315 6.71 5.42 32.56
N PRO A 316 6.07 4.69 31.63
CA PRO A 316 5.33 3.48 31.96
C PRO A 316 6.26 2.34 32.37
N ASN A 317 5.71 1.33 33.03
CA ASN A 317 6.49 0.18 33.49
C ASN A 317 6.81 -0.76 32.32
N HIS A 318 8.10 -0.96 32.04
CA HIS A 318 8.60 -1.87 31.00
C HIS A 318 9.17 -3.19 31.55
N ASN A 319 9.04 -3.44 32.86
CA ASN A 319 9.47 -4.68 33.46
C ASN A 319 8.59 -5.85 32.98
N LEU A 320 9.22 -6.79 32.27
CA LEU A 320 8.54 -7.92 31.65
C LEU A 320 7.84 -8.82 32.67
N ASP A 321 8.39 -8.97 33.87
CA ASP A 321 7.81 -9.83 34.92
C ASP A 321 6.43 -9.32 35.38
N ASP A 322 6.23 -8.00 35.33
CA ASP A 322 5.01 -7.33 35.75
C ASP A 322 3.91 -7.35 34.65
N MET A 323 4.24 -7.78 33.43
CA MET A 323 3.32 -7.73 32.29
C MET A 323 2.39 -8.94 32.23
N PHE A 324 1.12 -8.71 31.90
CA PHE A 324 0.14 -9.75 31.65
C PHE A 324 -0.55 -9.43 30.32
N GLY A 325 -0.61 -10.40 29.41
CA GLY A 325 -1.37 -10.22 28.18
C GLY A 325 -2.84 -10.55 28.38
N VAL A 326 -3.68 -10.06 27.47
CA VAL A 326 -5.11 -10.38 27.46
C VAL A 326 -5.32 -11.69 26.70
N PRO A 327 -6.03 -12.68 27.26
CA PRO A 327 -6.37 -13.90 26.54
C PRO A 327 -7.13 -13.59 25.24
N VAL A 328 -6.83 -14.34 24.20
CA VAL A 328 -7.54 -14.20 22.91
C VAL A 328 -8.99 -14.68 23.08
N GLY A 329 -9.93 -14.00 22.42
CA GLY A 329 -11.35 -14.36 22.46
C GLY A 329 -12.11 -13.81 23.68
N VAL A 330 -11.57 -12.80 24.36
CA VAL A 330 -12.25 -12.09 25.45
C VAL A 330 -12.86 -10.77 24.94
N GLU A 331 -14.13 -10.52 25.28
CA GLU A 331 -14.83 -9.26 25.00
C GLU A 331 -14.69 -8.25 26.15
N ALA A 332 -14.86 -6.94 25.89
CA ALA A 332 -14.81 -5.89 26.93
C ALA A 332 -15.72 -6.17 28.13
N THR A 333 -16.89 -6.76 27.92
CA THR A 333 -17.84 -7.11 28.99
C THR A 333 -17.25 -8.10 30.00
N SER A 334 -16.30 -8.94 29.56
CA SER A 334 -15.62 -9.95 30.37
C SER A 334 -14.37 -9.41 31.08
N LEU A 335 -13.85 -8.25 30.65
CA LEU A 335 -12.63 -7.64 31.20
C LEU A 335 -12.89 -6.74 32.41
N GLY A 336 -14.16 -6.51 32.77
CA GLY A 336 -14.56 -5.53 33.79
C GLY A 336 -14.31 -4.10 33.32
N ASN A 337 -15.27 -3.20 33.55
CA ASN A 337 -15.05 -1.77 33.34
C ASN A 337 -13.83 -1.28 34.15
N PRO A 338 -13.06 -0.30 33.64
CA PRO A 338 -11.60 -0.40 33.52
C PRO A 338 -10.81 -0.36 34.83
N PRO A 339 -9.60 -0.96 34.88
CA PRO A 339 -8.93 -1.71 33.79
C PRO A 339 -8.47 -3.13 34.16
N TYR A 340 -8.52 -4.02 33.16
CA TYR A 340 -7.94 -5.37 33.23
C TYR A 340 -6.44 -5.31 33.52
N ARG A 341 -6.00 -5.98 34.59
CA ARG A 341 -4.59 -6.06 35.02
C ARG A 341 -4.05 -7.50 35.00
N GLY A 342 -4.69 -8.38 34.24
CA GLY A 342 -4.48 -9.83 34.36
C GLY A 342 -5.12 -10.41 35.63
N THR A 343 -5.39 -11.70 35.64
CA THR A 343 -5.58 -12.44 36.89
C THR A 343 -4.19 -12.80 37.43
N ARG A 344 -3.91 -12.42 38.68
CA ARG A 344 -2.73 -12.90 39.42
C ARG A 344 -2.79 -14.40 39.65
#